data_AF-A0A645HLM2-F1
#
_entry.id   AF-A0A645HLM2-F1
#
_cell.length_a   1.000
_cell.length_b   1.000
_cell.length_c   1.000
_cell.angle_alpha   90.00
_cell.angle_beta   90.00
_cell.angle_gamma   90.00
#
_symmetry.space_group_name_H-M   'P 1'
#
loop_
_entity.id
_entity.type
_entity.pdbx_description
1 polymer ?
#
loop_
_entity_poly.entity_id
_entity_poly.type
_entity_poly.pdbx_seq_one_letter_code
_entity_poly.pdbx_strand_id
1 'polypeptide(L)'
;MVGDDLFVTNVERLSRGIKEDIANSILVKVNQIGSLSETMAAVQMAQHNKYTSVMSHRSGETEDSTIADLAVAMNCGQIKTGSASRSDRMAKYNQLLRIEEALGETTIFPGLDAFKVKRP
;
A
#
# COMPACT_ATOMS: atom_id res chain seq x y z
N MET A 1 -2.33 -2.57 13.55
CA MET A 1 -0.94 -2.14 13.81
C MET A 1 -0.15 -2.29 12.52
N VAL A 2 0.49 -1.21 12.05
CA VAL A 2 1.23 -1.19 10.78
C VAL A 2 2.73 -1.24 11.06
N GLY A 3 3.44 -2.22 10.51
CA GLY A 3 4.90 -2.28 10.54
C GLY A 3 5.52 -1.53 9.36
N ASP A 4 6.27 -0.47 9.65
CA ASP A 4 7.07 0.29 8.67
C ASP A 4 8.55 -0.12 8.76
N ASP A 5 9.33 0.51 9.64
CA ASP A 5 10.77 0.22 9.82
C ASP A 5 11.05 -1.18 10.39
N LEU A 6 10.02 -1.82 10.97
CA LEU A 6 10.10 -3.21 11.40
C LEU A 6 10.32 -4.14 10.20
N PHE A 7 9.52 -3.95 9.14
CA PHE A 7 9.51 -4.84 7.98
C PHE A 7 10.34 -4.30 6.81
N VAL A 8 10.47 -2.97 6.67
CA VAL A 8 11.17 -2.29 5.56
C VAL A 8 10.84 -2.86 4.19
N THR A 9 9.58 -3.24 3.97
CA THR A 9 9.11 -3.89 2.73
C THR A 9 9.86 -5.20 2.37
N ASN A 10 10.55 -5.82 3.33
CA ASN A 10 11.36 -7.02 3.12
C ASN A 10 10.59 -8.30 3.50
N VAL A 11 10.52 -9.25 2.56
CA VAL A 11 9.79 -10.51 2.69
C VAL A 11 10.29 -11.41 3.81
N GLU A 12 11.59 -11.43 4.10
CA GLU A 12 12.15 -12.27 5.17
C GLU A 12 11.74 -11.73 6.55
N ARG A 13 11.81 -10.40 6.71
CA ARG A 13 11.38 -9.72 7.94
C ARG A 13 9.88 -9.84 8.14
N LEU A 14 9.09 -9.67 7.07
CA LEU A 14 7.65 -9.86 7.12
C LEU A 14 7.28 -11.31 7.47
N SER A 15 7.92 -12.29 6.83
CA SER A 15 7.71 -13.72 7.11
C SER A 15 7.98 -14.06 8.58
N ARG A 16 9.06 -13.52 9.14
CA ARG A 16 9.35 -13.64 10.57
C ARG A 16 8.29 -12.98 11.43
N GLY A 17 7.90 -11.74 11.12
CA GLY A 17 6.85 -11.02 11.83
C GLY A 17 5.52 -11.76 11.86
N ILE A 18 5.13 -12.37 10.74
CA ILE A 18 3.93 -13.22 10.63
C ILE A 18 4.04 -14.45 11.54
N LYS A 19 5.18 -15.14 11.54
CA LYS A 19 5.41 -16.32 12.40
C LYS A 19 5.38 -15.99 13.89
N GLU A 20 5.83 -14.78 14.25
CA GLU A 20 5.90 -14.29 15.63
C GLU A 20 4.64 -13.52 16.06
N ASP A 21 3.57 -13.50 15.25
CA ASP A 21 2.32 -12.75 15.49
C ASP A 21 2.53 -11.25 15.76
N ILE A 22 3.46 -10.63 15.00
CA ILE A 22 3.82 -9.22 15.14
C ILE A 22 3.09 -8.38 14.09
N ALA A 23 2.33 -7.38 14.56
CA ALA A 23 1.52 -6.49 13.74
C ALA A 23 0.43 -7.22 12.93
N ASN A 24 -0.32 -6.49 12.10
CA ASN A 24 -1.33 -7.08 11.22
C ASN A 24 -1.46 -6.33 9.88
N SER A 25 -0.49 -5.46 9.60
CA SER A 25 -0.38 -4.68 8.39
C SER A 25 1.07 -4.32 8.12
N ILE A 26 1.43 -4.15 6.86
CA ILE A 26 2.74 -3.64 6.42
C ILE A 26 2.57 -2.29 5.71
N LEU A 27 3.49 -1.36 5.95
CA LEU A 27 3.65 -0.16 5.12
C LEU A 27 4.64 -0.48 4.00
N VAL A 28 4.21 -0.35 2.75
CA VAL A 28 4.96 -0.76 1.56
C VAL A 28 5.56 0.47 0.91
N LYS A 29 6.89 0.53 0.83
CA LYS A 29 7.66 1.58 0.15
C LYS A 29 8.54 0.91 -0.90
N VAL A 30 8.19 1.10 -2.17
CA VAL A 30 8.86 0.45 -3.33
C VAL A 30 10.39 0.59 -3.27
N ASN A 31 10.86 1.78 -2.87
CA ASN A 31 12.27 2.10 -2.82
C ASN A 31 13.04 1.51 -1.62
N GLN A 32 12.40 0.78 -0.70
CA GLN A 32 13.08 0.08 0.40
C GLN A 32 13.59 -1.30 -0.01
N ILE A 33 12.96 -1.98 -0.97
CA ILE A 33 13.29 -3.36 -1.33
C ILE A 33 14.01 -3.49 -2.67
N GLY A 34 13.98 -2.46 -3.52
CA GLY A 34 14.87 -2.30 -4.67
C GLY A 34 14.21 -2.53 -6.04
N SER A 35 13.28 -3.50 -6.15
CA SER A 35 12.55 -3.77 -7.39
C SER A 35 11.03 -3.85 -7.24
N LEU A 36 10.32 -3.71 -8.36
CA LEU A 36 8.86 -3.91 -8.42
C LEU A 36 8.48 -5.36 -8.08
N SER A 37 9.20 -6.35 -8.60
CA SER A 37 8.92 -7.76 -8.33
C SER A 37 9.02 -8.09 -6.84
N GLU A 38 10.03 -7.56 -6.14
CA GLU A 38 10.18 -7.76 -4.70
C GLU A 38 9.09 -7.01 -3.91
N THR A 39 8.70 -5.82 -4.36
CA THR A 39 7.57 -5.08 -3.79
C THR A 39 6.28 -5.89 -3.90
N MET A 40 6.00 -6.45 -5.07
CA MET A 40 4.83 -7.30 -5.31
C MET A 40 4.86 -8.55 -4.43
N ALA A 41 6.03 -9.19 -4.26
CA ALA A 41 6.19 -10.35 -3.39
C ALA A 41 5.87 -10.01 -1.92
N ALA A 42 6.30 -8.84 -1.42
CA ALA A 42 5.97 -8.39 -0.07
C ALA A 42 4.46 -8.15 0.11
N VAL A 43 3.80 -7.50 -0.85
CA VAL A 43 2.36 -7.27 -0.82
C VAL A 43 1.57 -8.58 -0.84
N GLN A 44 1.91 -9.51 -1.73
CA GLN A 44 1.26 -10.81 -1.84
C GLN A 44 1.47 -11.66 -0.58
N MET A 45 2.68 -11.67 -0.01
CA MET A 45 2.95 -12.37 1.25
C MET A 45 2.07 -11.85 2.39
N ALA A 46 1.93 -10.53 2.51
CA ALA A 46 1.05 -9.93 3.51
C ALA A 46 -0.41 -10.36 3.29
N GLN A 47 -0.91 -10.25 2.05
CA GLN A 47 -2.29 -10.59 1.71
C GLN A 47 -2.63 -12.08 1.99
N HIS A 48 -1.75 -13.01 1.58
CA HIS A 48 -1.92 -14.45 1.82
C HIS A 48 -1.95 -14.80 3.31
N ASN A 49 -1.26 -14.02 4.14
CA ASN A 49 -1.22 -14.21 5.60
C ASN A 49 -2.21 -13.31 6.35
N LYS A 50 -3.25 -12.83 5.67
CA LYS A 50 -4.32 -12.00 6.23
C LYS A 50 -3.84 -10.64 6.79
N TYR A 51 -2.65 -10.16 6.47
CA TYR A 51 -2.26 -8.78 6.75
C TYR A 51 -2.94 -7.82 5.75
N THR A 52 -3.03 -6.54 6.11
CA THR A 52 -3.30 -5.47 5.14
C THR A 52 -1.99 -4.88 4.62
N SER A 53 -2.02 -4.30 3.42
CA SER A 53 -0.86 -3.68 2.79
C SER A 53 -1.20 -2.22 2.49
N VAL A 54 -0.40 -1.29 3.01
CA VAL A 54 -0.62 0.15 2.82
C VAL A 54 0.49 0.67 1.91
N MET A 55 0.17 0.98 0.65
CA MET A 55 1.14 1.56 -0.28
C MET A 55 1.52 2.97 0.16
N SER A 56 2.80 3.32 0.17
CA SER A 56 3.27 4.56 0.81
C SER A 56 4.28 5.36 -0.01
N HIS A 57 4.17 6.68 0.10
CA HIS A 57 5.17 7.65 -0.34
C HIS A 57 6.42 7.68 0.54
N ARG A 58 7.40 8.50 0.13
CA ARG A 58 8.57 8.93 0.92
C ARG A 58 8.57 10.44 1.22
N SER A 59 9.30 10.88 2.24
CA SER A 59 9.32 12.30 2.64
C SER A 59 9.74 13.23 1.50
N GLY A 60 10.74 12.85 0.70
CA GLY A 60 11.03 13.47 -0.60
C GLY A 60 10.32 12.72 -1.73
N GLU A 61 9.33 13.35 -2.36
CA GLU A 61 8.62 12.84 -3.53
C GLU A 61 8.81 13.75 -4.74
N THR A 62 8.53 13.19 -5.91
CA THR A 62 8.40 13.90 -7.18
C THR A 62 6.93 13.89 -7.63
N GLU A 63 6.64 14.40 -8.82
CA GLU A 63 5.34 14.24 -9.48
C GLU A 63 5.04 12.81 -9.98
N ASP A 64 5.99 11.87 -9.87
CA ASP A 64 5.76 10.46 -10.21
C ASP A 64 4.55 9.93 -9.45
N SER A 65 3.61 9.27 -10.13
CA SER A 65 2.38 8.76 -9.52
C SER A 65 2.29 7.24 -9.47
N THR A 66 3.40 6.54 -9.72
CA THR A 66 3.48 5.08 -9.84
C THR A 66 2.85 4.35 -8.66
N ILE A 67 2.99 4.88 -7.43
CA ILE A 67 2.40 4.25 -6.24
C ILE A 67 0.86 4.27 -6.22
N ALA A 68 0.21 5.18 -6.96
CA ALA A 68 -1.24 5.17 -7.12
C ALA A 68 -1.69 3.97 -7.96
N ASP A 69 -1.07 3.77 -9.13
CA ASP A 69 -1.32 2.62 -9.99
C ASP A 69 -1.00 1.30 -9.29
N LEU A 70 0.14 1.22 -8.59
CA LEU A 70 0.50 0.02 -7.82
C LEU A 70 -0.48 -0.28 -6.68
N ALA A 71 -1.02 0.74 -6.00
CA ALA A 71 -1.99 0.53 -4.92
C ALA A 71 -3.28 -0.13 -5.45
N VAL A 72 -3.73 0.28 -6.63
CA VAL A 72 -4.92 -0.27 -7.30
C VAL A 72 -4.60 -1.64 -7.91
N ALA A 73 -3.54 -1.76 -8.70
CA ALA A 73 -3.16 -3.00 -9.39
C ALA A 73 -2.94 -4.17 -8.41
N MET A 74 -2.41 -3.88 -7.23
CA MET A 74 -2.17 -4.89 -6.19
C MET A 74 -3.32 -5.04 -5.19
N ASN A 75 -4.46 -4.36 -5.41
CA ASN A 75 -5.61 -4.37 -4.51
C ASN A 75 -5.22 -4.13 -3.05
N CYS A 76 -4.35 -3.14 -2.80
CA CYS A 76 -3.91 -2.82 -1.44
C CYS A 76 -5.07 -2.32 -0.57
N GLY A 77 -6.05 -1.64 -1.18
CA GLY A 77 -7.21 -1.05 -0.53
C GLY A 77 -6.90 0.16 0.37
N GLN A 78 -5.62 0.42 0.64
CA GLN A 78 -5.14 1.55 1.44
C GLN A 78 -3.89 2.17 0.80
N ILE A 79 -3.84 3.49 0.76
CA ILE A 79 -2.68 4.27 0.32
C ILE A 79 -2.39 5.40 1.30
N LYS A 80 -1.12 5.62 1.61
CA LYS A 80 -0.61 6.72 2.41
C LYS A 80 0.24 7.61 1.52
N THR A 81 -0.35 8.65 0.92
CA THR A 81 0.35 9.55 -0.02
C THR A 81 0.49 11.01 0.44
N GLY A 82 0.27 11.29 1.73
CA GLY A 82 0.53 12.61 2.33
C GLY A 82 -0.69 13.53 2.35
N SER A 83 -0.49 14.81 2.64
CA SER A 83 -1.57 15.82 2.67
C SER A 83 -1.99 16.23 1.25
N ALA A 84 -3.27 16.58 1.07
CA ALA A 84 -3.81 17.16 -0.17
C ALA A 84 -3.45 18.66 -0.34
N SER A 85 -2.16 18.99 -0.27
CA SER A 85 -1.69 20.39 -0.32
C SER A 85 -0.43 20.62 -1.16
N ARG A 86 0.48 19.64 -1.22
CA ARG A 86 1.70 19.74 -2.03
C ARG A 86 1.52 19.00 -3.36
N SER A 87 2.01 19.58 -4.45
CA SER A 87 1.84 19.03 -5.81
C SER A 87 2.39 17.60 -5.95
N ASP A 88 3.50 17.29 -5.29
CA ASP A 88 4.11 15.94 -5.25
C ASP A 88 3.17 14.87 -4.64
N ARG A 89 2.26 15.28 -3.74
CA ARG A 89 1.21 14.42 -3.15
C ARG A 89 -0.05 14.42 -3.99
N MET A 90 -0.47 15.61 -4.43
CA MET A 90 -1.65 15.79 -5.27
C MET A 90 -1.56 15.02 -6.58
N ALA A 91 -0.36 14.86 -7.16
CA ALA A 91 -0.15 14.05 -8.35
C ALA A 91 -0.68 12.60 -8.18
N LYS A 92 -0.48 11.98 -7.01
CA LYS A 92 -0.97 10.63 -6.71
C LYS A 92 -2.49 10.61 -6.51
N TYR A 93 -3.06 11.59 -5.82
CA TYR A 93 -4.51 11.70 -5.67
C TYR A 93 -5.21 11.91 -7.02
N ASN A 94 -4.68 12.80 -7.86
CA ASN A 94 -5.20 13.03 -9.21
C ASN A 94 -5.09 11.78 -10.07
N GLN A 95 -4.04 10.97 -9.89
CA GLN A 95 -3.92 9.70 -10.58
C GLN A 95 -4.97 8.68 -10.12
N LEU A 96 -5.27 8.60 -8.81
CA LEU A 96 -6.36 7.76 -8.32
C LEU A 96 -7.73 8.16 -8.91
N LEU A 97 -8.00 9.47 -9.02
CA LEU A 97 -9.22 9.97 -9.67
C LEU A 97 -9.29 9.56 -11.15
N ARG A 98 -8.17 9.62 -11.88
CA ARG A 98 -8.10 9.15 -13.27
C ARG A 98 -8.29 7.64 -13.39
N ILE A 99 -7.72 6.86 -12.47
CA ILE A 99 -7.90 5.40 -12.44
C ILE A 99 -9.37 5.06 -12.17
N GLU A 100 -10.01 5.73 -11.21
CA GLU A 100 -11.44 5.58 -10.93
C GLU A 100 -12.31 5.93 -12.16
N GLU A 101 -12.03 7.06 -12.82
CA GLU A 101 -12.72 7.46 -14.05
C GLU A 101 -12.54 6.42 -15.17
N ALA A 102 -11.32 5.91 -15.36
CA ALA A 102 -11.00 4.93 -16.40
C ALA A 102 -11.65 3.55 -16.17
N LEU A 103 -11.77 3.12 -14.92
CA LEU A 103 -12.42 1.87 -14.54
C LEU A 103 -13.96 1.98 -14.55
N GLY A 104 -14.50 3.19 -14.42
CA GLY A 104 -15.93 3.46 -14.50
C GLY A 104 -16.75 2.59 -13.52
N GLU A 105 -17.74 1.87 -14.04
CA GLU A 105 -18.63 1.02 -13.24
C GLU A 105 -17.94 -0.18 -12.58
N THR A 106 -16.72 -0.53 -13.00
CA THR A 106 -15.95 -1.64 -12.40
C THR A 106 -15.18 -1.21 -11.15
N THR A 107 -15.14 0.09 -10.84
CA THR A 107 -14.43 0.60 -9.67
C THR A 107 -15.14 0.22 -8.38
N ILE A 108 -14.36 -0.23 -7.39
CA ILE A 108 -14.85 -0.49 -6.03
C ILE A 108 -13.98 0.30 -5.05
N PHE A 109 -14.60 1.26 -4.36
CA PHE A 109 -13.99 1.89 -3.20
C PHE A 109 -14.19 1.00 -1.96
N PRO A 110 -13.13 0.46 -1.34
CA PRO A 110 -13.28 -0.55 -0.29
C PRO A 110 -13.84 0.00 1.03
N GLY A 111 -13.83 1.32 1.25
CA GLY A 111 -14.37 1.94 2.47
C GLY A 111 -13.88 1.25 3.75
N LEU A 112 -14.82 0.79 4.59
CA LEU A 112 -14.51 0.07 5.83
C LEU A 112 -14.01 -1.37 5.62
N ASP A 113 -14.24 -1.96 4.45
CA ASP A 113 -13.77 -3.31 4.12
C ASP A 113 -12.26 -3.34 3.86
N ALA A 114 -11.62 -2.16 3.71
CA ALA A 114 -10.17 -2.03 3.69
C ALA A 114 -9.50 -2.45 5.02
N PHE A 115 -10.26 -2.49 6.13
CA PHE A 115 -9.77 -2.82 7.45
C PHE A 115 -10.19 -4.22 7.91
N LYS A 116 -9.21 -5.00 8.39
CA LYS A 116 -9.44 -6.32 9.01
C LYS A 116 -9.69 -6.17 10.51
N VAL A 117 -10.79 -5.50 10.85
CA VAL A 117 -11.25 -5.34 12.24
C VAL A 117 -12.39 -6.31 12.52
N LYS A 118 -12.40 -6.94 13.71
CA LYS A 118 -13.60 -7.66 14.18
C LYS A 118 -14.69 -6.63 14.40
N ARG A 119 -15.79 -6.74 13.65
CA ARG A 119 -16.99 -5.93 13.87
C ARG A 119 -17.78 -6.55 15.03
N PRO A 120 -18.32 -5.74 15.96
CA PRO A 120 -19.20 -6.23 17.02
C PRO A 120 -20.49 -6.83 16.45
#